data_AF-A0AAV2KES6-F1
#
_entry.id   AF-A0AAV2KES6-F1
#
_cell.length_a   1.000
_cell.length_b   1.000
_cell.length_c   1.000
_cell.angle_alpha   90.00
_cell.angle_beta   90.00
_cell.angle_gamma   90.00
#
_symmetry.space_group_name_H-M   'P 1'
#
loop_
_entity.id
_entity.type
_entity.pdbx_description
1 polymer ?
#
loop_
_entity_poly.entity_id
_entity_poly.type
_entity_poly.pdbx_seq_one_letter_code
_entity_poly.pdbx_strand_id
1 'polypeptide(L)'
;MSMYQVKPVCGGHMHVDLPTCMYNIPNIHAQPGPGSDHALQNGEVDPAVKALEARQDEIMRKLYELKAAVEGLAKTVTTPDADLDLTVSSSFSSQSPTTAAFRSPANLESLLGKDLGALRDIVINANPAEPPLTLFVIHGLLCQRYRLLSSVHVHSSVASVPPQLLSCLGPRHADSYARQLFQLGFTLIWKNVPKLQMKFSIQNMCPIEGEANVARFLFKLLSVYPSDPAQATLVDSWVDTAFFQLAEGEKWLCFLCSCKCPALVQVL
;
A
#
# COMPACT_ATOMS: atom_id res chain seq x y z
N MET A 1 -55.33 -31.30 -34.46
CA MET A 1 -55.63 -31.85 -33.12
C MET A 1 -54.50 -31.42 -32.19
N SER A 2 -54.70 -30.40 -31.34
CA SER A 2 -53.71 -29.98 -30.34
C SER A 2 -54.08 -30.66 -29.03
N MET A 3 -53.35 -31.71 -28.65
CA MET A 3 -53.55 -32.41 -27.39
C MET A 3 -52.60 -31.83 -26.34
N TYR A 4 -53.21 -31.33 -25.26
CA TYR A 4 -52.60 -30.79 -24.04
C TYR A 4 -51.95 -29.41 -24.15
N GLN A 5 -52.78 -28.37 -24.26
CA GLN A 5 -52.38 -27.02 -23.90
C GLN A 5 -52.70 -26.78 -22.42
N VAL A 6 -51.65 -26.74 -21.58
CA VAL A 6 -51.78 -26.44 -20.15
C VAL A 6 -52.09 -24.96 -19.98
N LYS A 7 -53.11 -24.64 -19.19
CA LYS A 7 -53.46 -23.24 -18.89
C LYS A 7 -52.27 -22.56 -18.18
N PRO A 8 -51.82 -21.38 -18.65
CA PRO A 8 -50.75 -20.65 -17.98
C PRO A 8 -51.18 -20.30 -16.55
N VAL A 9 -50.28 -20.54 -15.59
CA VAL A 9 -50.57 -20.45 -14.14
C VAL A 9 -50.77 -19.00 -13.68
N CYS A 10 -50.28 -18.02 -14.43
CA CYS A 10 -50.48 -16.60 -14.15
C CYS A 10 -51.20 -15.93 -15.33
N GLY A 11 -52.37 -15.34 -15.06
CA GLY A 11 -53.03 -14.42 -15.98
C GLY A 11 -52.13 -13.20 -16.22
N GLY A 12 -52.04 -12.74 -17.46
CA GLY A 12 -51.04 -11.80 -17.98
C GLY A 12 -51.05 -10.37 -17.44
N HIS A 13 -51.42 -10.15 -16.18
CA HIS A 13 -51.33 -8.85 -15.53
C HIS A 13 -51.09 -8.99 -14.02
N MET A 14 -49.93 -9.52 -13.62
CA MET A 14 -49.41 -9.32 -12.26
C MET A 14 -48.67 -7.98 -12.23
N HIS A 15 -49.28 -6.97 -11.61
CA HIS A 15 -48.58 -5.73 -11.27
C HIS A 15 -47.72 -6.00 -10.04
N VAL A 16 -46.44 -6.28 -10.24
CA VAL A 16 -45.47 -6.46 -9.16
C VAL A 16 -44.80 -5.10 -8.94
N ASP A 17 -45.01 -4.52 -7.76
CA ASP A 17 -44.33 -3.28 -7.37
C ASP A 17 -42.87 -3.62 -7.05
N LEU A 18 -42.00 -3.39 -8.03
CA LEU A 18 -40.57 -3.61 -7.90
C LEU A 18 -39.92 -2.36 -7.27
N PRO A 19 -39.05 -2.51 -6.27
CA PRO A 19 -38.30 -1.40 -5.72
C PRO A 19 -37.41 -0.78 -6.80
N THR A 20 -37.30 0.55 -6.81
CA THR A 20 -36.48 1.30 -7.76
C THR A 20 -35.00 1.00 -7.54
N CYS A 21 -34.47 -0.01 -8.21
CA CYS A 21 -33.06 -0.35 -8.20
C CYS A 21 -32.34 0.23 -9.44
N MET A 22 -31.04 0.47 -9.31
CA MET A 22 -30.20 1.07 -10.37
C MET A 22 -30.14 0.25 -11.67
N TYR A 23 -30.52 -1.02 -11.63
CA TYR A 23 -30.48 -1.93 -12.78
C TYR A 23 -31.84 -2.60 -12.94
N ASN A 24 -32.45 -2.43 -14.12
CA ASN A 24 -33.74 -3.03 -14.45
C ASN A 24 -33.55 -4.09 -15.55
N ILE A 25 -34.17 -5.26 -15.39
CA ILE A 25 -34.12 -6.35 -16.37
C ILE A 25 -35.47 -6.39 -17.09
N PRO A 26 -35.51 -6.45 -18.43
CA PRO A 26 -36.76 -6.53 -19.17
C PRO A 26 -37.55 -7.79 -18.82
N ASN A 27 -38.87 -7.63 -18.70
CA ASN A 27 -39.77 -8.71 -18.33
C ASN A 27 -39.87 -9.76 -19.45
N ILE A 28 -39.24 -10.91 -19.24
CA ILE A 28 -39.20 -12.05 -20.18
C ILE A 28 -40.55 -12.76 -20.35
N HIS A 29 -41.56 -12.43 -19.54
CA HIS A 29 -42.89 -13.03 -19.58
C HIS A 29 -43.96 -12.11 -20.21
N ALA A 30 -43.58 -10.90 -20.63
CA ALA A 30 -44.49 -10.03 -21.37
C ALA A 30 -44.76 -10.64 -22.76
N GLN A 31 -46.04 -10.90 -23.07
CA GLN A 31 -46.43 -11.39 -24.39
C GLN A 31 -46.12 -10.31 -25.45
N PRO A 32 -45.63 -10.69 -26.64
CA PRO A 32 -45.33 -9.73 -27.69
C PRO A 32 -46.62 -9.05 -28.15
N GLY A 33 -46.70 -7.74 -27.96
CA GLY A 33 -47.75 -6.90 -28.54
C GLY A 33 -47.59 -6.80 -30.06
N PRO A 34 -48.65 -6.43 -30.79
CA PRO A 34 -48.60 -6.28 -32.25
C PRO A 34 -47.82 -5.02 -32.61
N GLY A 35 -46.49 -5.16 -32.67
CA GLY A 35 -45.57 -4.08 -33.01
C GLY A 35 -44.10 -4.45 -32.90
N SER A 36 -43.76 -5.75 -32.97
CA SER A 36 -42.38 -6.25 -32.89
C SER A 36 -41.82 -6.66 -34.25
N ASP A 37 -42.04 -5.83 -35.27
CA ASP A 37 -41.22 -5.85 -36.46
C ASP A 37 -40.23 -4.70 -36.35
N HIS A 38 -38.96 -4.98 -36.68
CA HIS A 38 -37.77 -4.11 -36.64
C HIS A 38 -36.89 -4.20 -35.39
N ALA A 39 -35.89 -5.09 -35.44
CA ALA A 39 -34.47 -4.71 -35.30
C ALA A 39 -33.51 -5.87 -35.64
N LEU A 40 -33.71 -6.55 -36.78
CA LEU A 40 -32.67 -7.37 -37.39
C LEU A 40 -32.64 -7.08 -38.90
N GLN A 41 -32.00 -5.96 -39.27
CA GLN A 41 -31.10 -5.82 -40.44
C GLN A 41 -30.90 -4.35 -40.84
N ASN A 42 -29.62 -3.95 -40.85
CA ASN A 42 -28.98 -2.77 -41.48
C ASN A 42 -29.45 -1.36 -41.09
N GLY A 43 -28.53 -0.58 -40.52
CA GLY A 43 -28.53 0.88 -40.68
C GLY A 43 -27.90 1.66 -39.53
N GLU A 44 -26.64 2.08 -39.74
CA GLU A 44 -25.93 3.14 -39.01
C GLU A 44 -25.48 2.81 -37.57
N VAL A 45 -24.18 2.49 -37.44
CA VAL A 45 -23.49 2.48 -36.14
C VAL A 45 -23.63 3.86 -35.52
N ASP A 46 -24.24 3.90 -34.32
CA ASP A 46 -24.45 5.11 -33.52
C ASP A 46 -23.19 6.01 -33.58
N PRO A 47 -23.32 7.30 -33.94
CA PRO A 47 -22.19 8.22 -34.02
C PRO A 47 -21.38 8.27 -32.72
N ALA A 48 -21.99 7.99 -31.56
CA ALA A 48 -21.28 7.87 -30.30
C ALA A 48 -20.31 6.66 -30.28
N VAL A 49 -20.68 5.55 -30.90
CA VAL A 49 -19.85 4.33 -30.99
C VAL A 49 -18.70 4.54 -31.96
N LYS A 50 -18.91 5.22 -33.10
CA LYS A 50 -17.83 5.59 -34.02
C LYS A 50 -16.84 6.59 -33.38
N ALA A 51 -17.34 7.57 -32.63
CA ALA A 51 -16.49 8.50 -31.90
C ALA A 51 -15.66 7.79 -30.82
N LEU A 52 -16.22 6.75 -30.20
CA LEU A 52 -15.53 5.93 -29.22
C LEU A 52 -14.42 5.09 -29.88
N GLU A 53 -14.71 4.45 -31.02
CA GLU A 53 -13.73 3.69 -31.82
C GLU A 53 -12.55 4.59 -32.23
N ALA A 54 -12.82 5.76 -32.80
CA ALA A 54 -11.78 6.71 -33.20
C ALA A 54 -10.91 7.17 -32.01
N ARG A 55 -11.51 7.34 -30.82
CA ARG A 55 -10.77 7.68 -29.60
C ARG A 55 -9.91 6.51 -29.12
N GLN A 56 -10.38 5.28 -29.24
CA GLN A 56 -9.62 4.09 -28.87
C GLN A 56 -8.41 3.90 -29.79
N ASP A 57 -8.58 4.11 -31.10
CA ASP A 57 -7.49 4.07 -32.07
C ASP A 57 -6.43 5.15 -31.82
N GLU A 58 -6.87 6.37 -31.48
CA GLU A 58 -5.98 7.46 -31.09
C GLU A 58 -5.13 7.10 -29.85
N ILE A 59 -5.75 6.49 -28.84
CA ILE A 59 -5.07 6.06 -27.62
C ILE A 59 -4.08 4.95 -27.94
N MET A 60 -4.47 3.96 -28.74
CA MET A 60 -3.59 2.87 -29.17
C MET A 60 -2.35 3.40 -29.88
N ARG A 61 -2.52 4.35 -30.82
CA ARG A 61 -1.41 4.99 -31.53
C ARG A 61 -0.46 5.71 -30.57
N LYS A 62 -0.99 6.50 -29.64
CA LYS A 62 -0.18 7.20 -28.62
C LYS A 62 0.60 6.23 -27.73
N LEU A 63 0.01 5.09 -27.38
CA LEU A 63 0.68 4.06 -26.60
C LEU A 63 1.83 3.41 -27.37
N TYR A 64 1.65 3.15 -28.68
CA TYR A 64 2.73 2.62 -29.52
C TYR A 64 3.89 3.62 -29.68
N GLU A 65 3.60 4.91 -29.90
CA GLU A 65 4.63 5.96 -29.95
C GLU A 65 5.38 6.08 -28.63
N LEU A 66 4.67 6.08 -27.49
CA LEU A 66 5.30 6.18 -26.18
C LEU A 66 6.17 4.96 -25.89
N LYS A 67 5.72 3.76 -26.25
CA LYS A 67 6.51 2.54 -26.15
C LYS A 67 7.80 2.65 -26.97
N ALA A 68 7.72 3.12 -28.22
CA ALA A 68 8.89 3.31 -29.07
C ALA A 68 9.87 4.35 -28.49
N ALA A 69 9.36 5.44 -27.91
CA ALA A 69 10.18 6.45 -27.25
C ALA A 69 10.91 5.90 -26.00
N VAL A 70 10.22 5.10 -25.18
CA VAL A 70 10.81 4.45 -24.00
C VAL A 70 11.87 3.42 -24.41
N GLU A 71 11.61 2.61 -25.44
CA GLU A 71 12.60 1.65 -25.96
C GLU A 71 13.82 2.36 -26.57
N GLY A 72 13.62 3.49 -27.25
CA GLY A 72 14.70 4.34 -27.75
C GLY A 72 15.55 4.90 -26.61
N LEU A 73 14.92 5.43 -25.57
CA LEU A 73 15.60 5.97 -24.40
C LEU A 73 16.37 4.88 -23.65
N ALA A 74 15.77 3.68 -23.47
CA ALA A 74 16.44 2.54 -22.86
C ALA A 74 17.72 2.16 -23.62
N LYS A 75 17.67 2.13 -24.97
CA LYS A 75 18.86 1.87 -25.80
C LYS A 75 19.95 2.93 -25.61
N THR A 76 19.60 4.20 -25.48
CA THR A 76 20.57 5.28 -25.23
C THR A 76 21.15 5.29 -23.81
N VAL A 77 20.42 4.78 -22.81
CA VAL A 77 20.93 4.66 -21.43
C VAL A 77 21.85 3.44 -21.27
N THR A 78 21.79 2.47 -22.19
CA THR A 78 22.57 1.23 -22.12
C THR A 78 23.85 1.24 -22.98
N THR A 79 24.25 2.36 -23.57
CA THR A 79 25.57 2.48 -24.20
C THR A 79 26.62 2.83 -23.13
N PRO A 80 27.60 1.94 -22.86
CA PRO A 80 28.69 2.25 -21.96
C PRO A 80 29.79 2.93 -22.77
N ASP A 81 29.93 4.26 -22.63
CA ASP A 81 31.18 4.93 -22.99
C ASP A 81 32.07 5.06 -21.75
N ALA A 82 33.36 4.88 -22.02
CA ALA A 82 34.39 4.46 -21.10
C ALA A 82 34.80 5.46 -20.00
N ASP A 83 35.27 4.86 -18.90
CA ASP A 83 36.51 5.17 -18.17
C ASP A 83 36.32 5.51 -16.67
N LEU A 84 36.49 4.51 -15.81
CA LEU A 84 36.97 4.72 -14.44
C LEU A 84 37.61 3.42 -13.89
N ASP A 85 38.90 3.32 -14.11
CA ASP A 85 39.80 2.36 -13.46
C ASP A 85 39.85 2.62 -11.95
N LEU A 86 39.58 1.59 -11.12
CA LEU A 86 40.09 1.49 -9.76
C LEU A 86 40.06 0.00 -9.34
N THR A 87 41.05 -0.72 -9.83
CA THR A 87 41.60 -1.88 -9.12
C THR A 87 42.25 -1.40 -7.82
N VAL A 88 41.95 -2.04 -6.68
CA VAL A 88 42.89 -2.43 -5.60
C VAL A 88 42.10 -3.12 -4.48
N SER A 89 42.25 -4.45 -4.49
CA SER A 89 42.54 -5.30 -3.34
C SER A 89 41.46 -5.57 -2.28
N SER A 90 40.84 -6.73 -2.48
CA SER A 90 40.67 -7.73 -1.43
C SER A 90 41.95 -7.89 -0.59
N SER A 91 41.82 -7.72 0.72
CA SER A 91 42.78 -8.25 1.71
C SER A 91 42.04 -8.55 3.01
N PHE A 92 42.13 -9.81 3.44
CA PHE A 92 41.69 -10.35 4.70
C PHE A 92 42.40 -9.65 5.88
N SER A 93 41.64 -9.17 6.88
CA SER A 93 42.06 -9.14 8.29
C SER A 93 40.89 -8.82 9.24
N SER A 94 40.55 -9.85 10.02
CA SER A 94 40.17 -9.87 11.45
C SER A 94 39.68 -8.60 12.18
N GLN A 95 38.51 -8.78 12.83
CA GLN A 95 38.07 -8.26 14.14
C GLN A 95 37.61 -6.78 14.27
N SER A 96 36.29 -6.58 14.29
CA SER A 96 35.48 -6.20 15.48
C SER A 96 34.07 -5.74 15.04
N PRO A 97 32.97 -6.16 15.71
CA PRO A 97 31.63 -5.76 15.32
C PRO A 97 31.21 -4.55 16.14
N THR A 98 31.42 -3.34 15.64
CA THR A 98 30.73 -2.17 16.21
C THR A 98 30.65 -1.07 15.16
N THR A 99 29.42 -0.59 14.91
CA THR A 99 29.07 0.68 14.22
C THR A 99 29.00 0.77 12.69
N ALA A 100 29.05 -0.32 11.93
CA ALA A 100 29.00 -0.26 10.45
C ALA A 100 27.66 -0.67 9.78
N ALA A 101 26.62 -1.05 10.54
CA ALA A 101 25.42 -1.68 9.94
C ALA A 101 24.44 -0.73 9.22
N PHE A 102 24.61 0.59 9.31
CA PHE A 102 23.62 1.56 8.79
C PHE A 102 24.02 2.24 7.48
N ARG A 103 25.17 1.89 6.87
CA ARG A 103 25.80 2.71 5.82
C ARG A 103 25.48 2.36 4.37
N SER A 104 24.59 1.40 4.10
CA SER A 104 24.12 1.18 2.74
C SER A 104 22.62 1.41 2.69
N PRO A 105 22.08 2.27 1.81
CA PRO A 105 20.65 2.30 1.57
C PRO A 105 20.30 0.91 1.06
N ALA A 106 19.63 0.09 1.88
CA ALA A 106 19.03 -1.12 1.35
C ALA A 106 18.16 -0.65 0.20
N ASN A 107 18.54 -1.04 -1.01
CA ASN A 107 17.93 -0.52 -2.22
C ASN A 107 16.44 -0.86 -2.11
N LEU A 108 15.61 0.16 -1.92
CA LEU A 108 14.21 -0.01 -1.58
C LEU A 108 13.54 -0.90 -2.65
N GLU A 109 13.97 -0.77 -3.91
CA GLU A 109 13.59 -1.60 -5.05
C GLU A 109 13.89 -3.10 -4.84
N SER A 110 15.01 -3.44 -4.22
CA SER A 110 15.36 -4.84 -3.92
C SER A 110 14.50 -5.45 -2.81
N LEU A 111 14.02 -4.63 -1.85
CA LEU A 111 13.23 -5.11 -0.72
C LEU A 111 11.74 -5.23 -1.03
N LEU A 112 11.20 -4.30 -1.81
CA LEU A 112 9.76 -4.24 -2.09
C LEU A 112 9.41 -4.57 -3.55
N GLY A 113 10.40 -4.83 -4.40
CA GLY A 113 10.22 -5.08 -5.84
C GLY A 113 10.23 -3.80 -6.68
N LYS A 114 10.33 -4.00 -8.00
CA LYS A 114 10.48 -2.95 -9.03
C LYS A 114 9.14 -2.35 -9.51
N ASP A 115 8.01 -2.97 -9.17
CA ASP A 115 6.72 -2.70 -9.83
C ASP A 115 5.73 -1.85 -8.99
N LEU A 116 6.19 -1.19 -7.93
CA LEU A 116 5.30 -0.48 -7.00
C LEU A 116 4.95 0.98 -7.38
N GLY A 117 5.34 1.44 -8.57
CA GLY A 117 4.93 2.74 -9.10
C GLY A 117 5.48 3.96 -8.33
N ALA A 118 5.03 5.15 -8.74
CA ALA A 118 5.66 6.46 -8.52
C ALA A 118 5.82 6.93 -7.05
N LEU A 119 5.35 6.17 -6.05
CA LEU A 119 5.65 6.38 -4.63
C LEU A 119 5.11 5.25 -3.75
N ARG A 120 5.89 4.91 -2.72
CA ARG A 120 5.58 3.84 -1.76
C ARG A 120 4.96 4.45 -0.51
N ASP A 121 3.63 4.39 -0.44
CA ASP A 121 2.85 5.05 0.60
C ASP A 121 2.45 4.08 1.71
N ILE A 122 2.91 4.43 2.91
CA ILE A 122 2.59 3.78 4.18
C ILE A 122 1.51 4.62 4.84
N VAL A 123 0.32 4.04 4.99
CA VAL A 123 -0.80 4.67 5.71
C VAL A 123 -1.09 3.88 6.97
N ILE A 124 -1.07 4.54 8.12
CA ILE A 124 -1.23 3.92 9.43
C ILE A 124 -2.41 4.56 10.15
N ASN A 125 -3.37 3.74 10.56
CA ASN A 125 -4.47 4.14 11.40
C ASN A 125 -4.15 3.73 12.84
N ALA A 126 -4.15 4.70 13.75
CA ALA A 126 -3.85 4.50 15.17
C ALA A 126 -4.91 5.16 16.05
N ASN A 127 -5.18 4.55 17.20
CA ASN A 127 -6.07 5.13 18.18
C ASN A 127 -5.30 6.16 19.03
N PRO A 128 -5.76 7.41 19.15
CA PRO A 128 -5.08 8.40 19.99
C PRO A 128 -5.13 8.08 21.49
N ALA A 129 -6.05 7.22 21.93
CA ALA A 129 -6.10 6.74 23.32
C ALA A 129 -4.94 5.77 23.64
N GLU A 130 -4.42 5.07 22.64
CA GLU A 130 -3.32 4.12 22.74
C GLU A 130 -2.28 4.44 21.65
N PRO A 131 -1.51 5.54 21.80
CA PRO A 131 -0.56 5.98 20.79
C PRO A 131 0.61 4.99 20.67
N PRO A 132 0.94 4.50 19.45
CA PRO A 132 1.95 3.47 19.25
C PRO A 132 3.37 4.04 19.38
N LEU A 133 3.97 3.96 20.57
CA LEU A 133 5.30 4.52 20.83
C LEU A 133 6.40 3.89 19.96
N THR A 134 6.31 2.58 19.68
CA THR A 134 7.28 1.88 18.83
C THR A 134 7.32 2.50 17.43
N LEU A 135 6.17 2.94 16.93
CA LEU A 135 6.04 3.55 15.62
C LEU A 135 6.86 4.84 15.51
N PHE A 136 6.82 5.69 16.54
CA PHE A 136 7.53 6.98 16.51
C PHE A 136 9.05 6.79 16.51
N VAL A 137 9.55 5.80 17.26
CA VAL A 137 10.98 5.46 17.26
C VAL A 137 11.40 4.97 15.87
N ILE A 138 10.64 4.06 15.27
CA ILE A 138 10.93 3.53 13.94
C ILE A 138 10.82 4.64 12.87
N HIS A 139 9.84 5.53 12.98
CA HIS A 139 9.71 6.69 12.10
C HIS A 139 10.95 7.60 12.15
N GLY A 140 11.48 7.88 13.34
CA GLY A 140 12.73 8.63 13.49
C GLY A 140 13.91 7.95 12.79
N LEU A 141 14.02 6.62 12.90
CA LEU A 141 15.04 5.84 12.20
C LEU A 141 14.84 5.85 10.68
N LEU A 142 13.59 5.81 10.21
CA LEU A 142 13.27 5.87 8.77
C LEU A 142 13.64 7.24 8.19
N CYS A 143 13.41 8.33 8.93
CA CYS A 143 13.81 9.68 8.54
C CYS A 143 15.33 9.83 8.36
N GLN A 144 16.13 9.05 9.11
CA GLN A 144 17.59 9.08 8.97
C GLN A 144 18.08 8.35 7.72
N ARG A 145 17.31 7.37 7.22
CA ARG A 145 17.71 6.51 6.09
C ARG A 145 17.09 6.93 4.75
N TYR A 146 15.86 7.43 4.79
CA TYR A 146 15.05 7.74 3.62
C TYR A 146 14.54 9.17 3.64
N ARG A 147 14.34 9.75 2.46
CA ARG A 147 13.59 11.01 2.33
C ARG A 147 12.10 10.72 2.51
N LEU A 148 11.62 10.89 3.74
CA LEU A 148 10.26 10.55 4.15
C LEU A 148 9.34 11.78 4.12
N LEU A 149 8.23 11.71 3.39
CA LEU A 149 7.17 12.71 3.48
C LEU A 149 6.21 12.28 4.58
N SER A 150 6.24 12.99 5.72
CA SER A 150 5.43 12.65 6.89
C SER A 150 4.20 13.54 6.98
N SER A 151 3.02 12.95 7.17
CA SER A 151 1.76 13.66 7.37
C SER A 151 0.96 13.05 8.52
N VAL A 152 0.24 13.89 9.24
CA VAL A 152 -0.66 13.49 10.33
C VAL A 152 -2.05 14.02 10.01
N HIS A 153 -3.05 13.15 10.06
CA HIS A 153 -4.46 13.47 9.85
C HIS A 153 -5.30 12.97 11.03
N VAL A 154 -6.49 13.55 11.19
CA VAL A 154 -7.49 13.11 12.18
C VAL A 154 -8.73 12.67 11.43
N HIS A 155 -9.17 11.45 11.69
CA HIS A 155 -10.39 10.89 11.14
C HIS A 155 -11.60 11.35 11.96
N SER A 156 -12.77 11.49 11.32
CA SER A 156 -14.02 11.96 11.94
C SER A 156 -14.52 11.10 13.10
N SER A 157 -14.04 9.86 13.23
CA SER A 157 -14.38 8.97 14.35
C SER A 157 -13.73 9.35 15.68
N VAL A 158 -12.85 10.35 15.69
CA VAL A 158 -12.20 10.89 16.88
C VAL A 158 -12.60 12.36 17.03
N ALA A 159 -13.14 12.73 18.19
CA ALA A 159 -13.60 14.09 18.44
C ALA A 159 -12.44 15.09 18.68
N SER A 160 -11.42 14.68 19.42
CA SER A 160 -10.28 15.52 19.75
C SER A 160 -9.00 14.70 19.90
N VAL A 161 -7.89 15.22 19.39
CA VAL A 161 -6.55 14.62 19.52
C VAL A 161 -5.65 15.63 20.25
N PRO A 162 -4.89 15.22 21.28
CA PRO A 162 -3.92 16.09 21.95
C PRO A 162 -2.94 16.75 20.97
N PRO A 163 -2.54 18.02 21.18
CA PRO A 163 -1.67 18.74 20.25
C PRO A 163 -0.30 18.07 20.06
N GLN A 164 0.22 17.40 21.09
CA GLN A 164 1.48 16.65 21.01
C GLN A 164 1.40 15.51 19.98
N LEU A 165 0.23 14.86 19.88
CA LEU A 165 -0.01 13.79 18.91
C LEU A 165 -0.26 14.33 17.49
N LEU A 166 -0.69 15.59 17.35
CA LEU A 166 -0.79 16.25 16.05
C LEU A 166 0.59 16.60 15.47
N SER A 167 1.57 16.88 16.33
CA SER A 167 2.95 17.20 15.95
C SER A 167 3.94 16.04 16.17
N CYS A 168 3.46 14.81 16.38
CA CYS A 168 4.30 13.67 16.79
C CYS A 168 5.36 13.25 15.74
N LEU A 169 5.14 13.53 14.46
CA LEU A 169 6.06 13.21 13.38
C LEU A 169 7.01 14.36 13.01
N GLY A 170 7.04 15.42 13.83
CA GLY A 170 7.85 16.61 13.59
C GLY A 170 7.17 17.69 12.74
N PRO A 171 7.90 18.77 12.39
CA PRO A 171 7.36 19.87 11.59
C PRO A 171 6.97 19.39 10.20
N ARG A 172 5.85 19.92 9.68
CA ARG A 172 5.42 19.65 8.31
C ARG A 172 6.47 20.19 7.34
N HIS A 173 6.91 19.37 6.39
CA HIS A 173 7.85 19.83 5.36
C HIS A 173 7.21 20.92 4.52
N ALA A 174 7.89 22.08 4.44
CA ALA A 174 7.46 23.21 3.60
C ALA A 174 7.32 22.79 2.13
N ASP A 175 8.14 21.84 1.68
CA ASP A 175 8.18 21.33 0.30
C ASP A 175 7.21 20.17 0.03
N SER A 176 6.12 20.06 0.81
CA SER A 176 5.11 19.00 0.62
C SER A 176 4.50 18.99 -0.80
N TYR A 177 4.65 20.06 -1.57
CA TYR A 177 4.19 20.18 -2.96
C TYR A 177 5.09 19.40 -3.95
N ALA A 178 6.36 19.16 -3.62
CA ALA A 178 7.31 18.46 -4.49
C ALA A 178 7.38 16.97 -4.14
N ARG A 179 6.24 16.28 -4.29
CA ARG A 179 6.06 14.88 -3.90
C ARG A 179 7.11 13.92 -4.47
N GLN A 180 7.57 14.18 -5.69
CA GLN A 180 8.57 13.39 -6.43
C GLN A 180 9.97 13.37 -5.77
N LEU A 181 10.25 14.26 -4.81
CA LEU A 181 11.55 14.33 -4.13
C LEU A 181 11.70 13.34 -2.97
N PHE A 182 10.59 12.71 -2.56
CA PHE A 182 10.52 11.79 -1.43
C PHE A 182 10.50 10.34 -1.91
N GLN A 183 11.15 9.46 -1.15
CA GLN A 183 11.25 8.02 -1.45
C GLN A 183 10.07 7.23 -0.84
N LEU A 184 9.55 7.71 0.28
CA LEU A 184 8.48 7.07 1.05
C LEU A 184 7.47 8.14 1.49
N GLY A 185 6.18 7.80 1.40
CA GLY A 185 5.12 8.53 2.11
C GLY A 185 4.81 7.85 3.43
N PHE A 186 4.74 8.62 4.51
CA PHE A 186 4.36 8.13 5.83
C PHE A 186 3.20 8.95 6.36
N THR A 187 2.00 8.36 6.31
CA THR A 187 0.77 9.02 6.71
C THR A 187 0.23 8.36 7.98
N LEU A 188 0.17 9.11 9.07
CA LEU A 188 -0.49 8.69 10.31
C LEU A 188 -1.89 9.30 10.37
N ILE A 189 -2.90 8.47 10.60
CA ILE A 189 -4.29 8.87 10.74
C ILE A 189 -4.75 8.48 12.13
N TRP A 190 -5.04 9.49 12.96
CA TRP A 190 -5.69 9.29 14.24
C TRP A 190 -7.14 8.89 14.00
N LYS A 191 -7.48 7.65 14.32
CA LYS A 191 -8.78 7.03 14.04
C LYS A 191 -9.16 6.13 15.20
N ASN A 192 -10.43 6.13 15.58
CA ASN A 192 -10.92 5.15 16.54
C ASN A 192 -10.93 3.75 15.91
N VAL A 193 -9.86 2.99 16.15
CA VAL A 193 -9.67 1.59 15.71
C VAL A 193 -9.30 0.73 16.92
N PRO A 194 -9.74 -0.54 16.97
CA PRO A 194 -9.45 -1.41 18.11
C PRO A 194 -7.99 -1.89 18.15
N LYS A 195 -7.31 -1.94 17.00
CA LYS A 195 -5.90 -2.29 16.87
C LYS A 195 -5.25 -1.37 15.85
N LEU A 196 -3.95 -1.13 15.97
CA LEU A 196 -3.17 -0.43 14.95
C LEU A 196 -3.34 -1.13 13.60
N GLN A 197 -3.60 -0.38 12.53
CA GLN A 197 -3.73 -0.93 11.18
C GLN A 197 -2.84 -0.17 10.20
N MET A 198 -2.02 -0.87 9.43
CA MET A 198 -1.22 -0.31 8.36
C MET A 198 -1.68 -0.83 7.00
N LYS A 199 -1.67 0.05 6.01
CA LYS A 199 -1.79 -0.30 4.59
C LYS A 199 -0.56 0.20 3.86
N PHE A 200 0.01 -0.67 3.04
CA PHE A 200 1.10 -0.32 2.15
C PHE A 200 0.59 -0.41 0.71
N SER A 201 0.61 0.71 -0.02
CA SER A 201 -0.05 0.85 -1.33
C SER A 201 -1.55 0.51 -1.31
N ILE A 202 -2.39 1.55 -1.26
CA ILE A 202 -3.81 1.49 -0.85
C ILE A 202 -4.68 0.58 -1.74
N GLN A 203 -4.26 0.30 -2.98
CA GLN A 203 -5.13 -0.35 -3.98
C GLN A 203 -5.22 -1.87 -3.86
N ASN A 204 -4.17 -2.58 -3.40
CA ASN A 204 -4.06 -4.04 -3.61
C ASN A 204 -3.65 -4.87 -2.38
N MET A 205 -3.59 -4.29 -1.17
CA MET A 205 -3.10 -5.00 0.02
C MET A 205 -4.15 -5.17 1.12
N CYS A 206 -4.15 -6.35 1.75
CA CYS A 206 -4.83 -6.59 3.03
C CYS A 206 -4.18 -5.72 4.13
N PRO A 207 -4.96 -5.03 4.99
CA PRO A 207 -4.38 -4.28 6.10
C PRO A 207 -3.59 -5.18 7.04
N ILE A 208 -2.39 -4.74 7.42
CA ILE A 208 -1.58 -5.37 8.46
C ILE A 208 -2.06 -4.84 9.81
N GLU A 209 -2.47 -5.73 10.69
CA GLU A 209 -2.98 -5.38 12.02
C GLU A 209 -1.99 -5.69 13.13
N GLY A 210 -2.00 -4.83 14.16
CA GLY A 210 -1.17 -4.95 15.37
C GLY A 210 0.17 -4.23 15.24
N GLU A 211 0.57 -3.54 16.32
CA GLU A 211 1.81 -2.75 16.37
C GLU A 211 3.06 -3.61 16.14
N ALA A 212 3.11 -4.83 16.71
CA ALA A 212 4.20 -5.77 16.50
C ALA A 212 4.45 -6.09 15.00
N ASN A 213 3.38 -6.36 14.26
CA ASN A 213 3.48 -6.73 12.84
C ASN A 213 3.87 -5.53 11.97
N VAL A 214 3.32 -4.36 12.28
CA VAL A 214 3.70 -3.11 11.63
C VAL A 214 5.17 -2.78 11.91
N ALA A 215 5.63 -2.94 13.15
CA ALA A 215 7.01 -2.73 13.54
C ALA A 215 7.97 -3.67 12.79
N ARG A 216 7.65 -4.96 12.68
CA ARG A 216 8.43 -5.93 11.87
C ARG A 216 8.57 -5.48 10.43
N PHE A 217 7.45 -5.10 9.80
CA PHE A 217 7.46 -4.65 8.41
C PHE A 217 8.35 -3.42 8.23
N LEU A 218 8.17 -2.39 9.06
CA LEU A 218 8.93 -1.15 8.95
C LEU A 218 10.41 -1.34 9.28
N PHE A 219 10.73 -2.20 10.26
CA PHE A 219 12.12 -2.51 10.62
C PHE A 219 12.85 -3.26 9.50
N LYS A 220 12.14 -4.09 8.73
CA LYS A 220 12.68 -4.73 7.53
C LYS A 220 13.06 -3.72 6.43
N LEU A 221 12.51 -2.50 6.47
CA LEU A 221 12.98 -1.38 5.63
C LEU A 221 14.25 -0.74 6.18
N LEU A 222 14.57 -0.87 7.48
CA LEU A 222 15.72 -0.21 8.13
C LEU A 222 16.99 -1.04 8.15
N SER A 223 16.89 -2.36 8.18
CA SER A 223 18.05 -3.24 8.27
C SER A 223 17.91 -4.44 7.34
N VAL A 224 19.06 -5.01 6.95
CA VAL A 224 19.07 -6.32 6.31
C VAL A 224 18.67 -7.33 7.38
N TYR A 225 17.50 -7.92 7.22
CA TYR A 225 17.01 -8.95 8.13
C TYR A 225 18.02 -10.12 8.17
N PRO A 226 18.23 -10.77 9.32
CA PRO A 226 19.17 -11.90 9.41
C PRO A 226 18.85 -12.93 8.34
N SER A 227 19.85 -13.30 7.53
CA SER A 227 19.69 -14.38 6.54
C SER A 227 19.58 -15.75 7.22
N ASP A 228 20.13 -15.87 8.43
CA ASP A 228 19.99 -17.08 9.25
C ASP A 228 18.58 -17.19 9.84
N PRO A 229 17.82 -18.27 9.54
CA PRO A 229 16.46 -18.45 10.04
C PRO A 229 16.38 -18.54 11.56
N ALA A 230 17.42 -19.03 12.25
CA ALA A 230 17.40 -19.11 13.71
C ALA A 230 17.48 -17.71 14.33
N GLN A 231 18.42 -16.86 13.89
CA GLN A 231 18.48 -15.46 14.34
C GLN A 231 17.22 -14.67 13.98
N ALA A 232 16.67 -14.85 12.77
CA ALA A 232 15.41 -14.25 12.36
C ALA A 232 14.26 -14.61 13.33
N THR A 233 14.10 -15.89 13.64
CA THR A 233 13.05 -16.37 14.55
C THR A 233 13.26 -15.85 15.98
N LEU A 234 14.51 -15.73 16.43
CA LEU A 234 14.82 -15.15 17.73
C LEU A 234 14.39 -13.68 17.82
N VAL A 235 14.68 -12.88 16.79
CA VAL A 235 14.22 -11.48 16.73
C VAL A 235 12.69 -11.41 16.80
N ASP A 236 11.99 -12.23 16.02
CA ASP A 236 10.52 -12.28 16.06
C ASP A 236 9.97 -12.70 17.42
N SER A 237 10.63 -13.66 18.09
CA SER A 237 10.27 -14.11 19.44
C SER A 237 10.43 -13.01 20.49
N TRP A 238 11.48 -12.18 20.40
CA TRP A 238 11.63 -11.01 21.29
C TRP A 238 10.53 -9.97 21.08
N VAL A 239 10.14 -9.73 19.82
CA VAL A 239 9.03 -8.83 19.50
C VAL A 239 7.73 -9.38 20.12
N ASP A 240 7.41 -10.66 19.95
CA ASP A 240 6.22 -11.26 20.55
C ASP A 240 6.25 -11.20 22.08
N THR A 241 7.41 -11.45 22.69
CA THR A 241 7.58 -11.36 24.15
C THR A 241 7.30 -9.94 24.64
N ALA A 242 7.82 -8.91 23.96
CA ALA A 242 7.58 -7.52 24.34
C ALA A 242 6.11 -7.12 24.23
N PHE A 243 5.44 -7.46 23.12
CA PHE A 243 4.06 -7.03 22.88
C PHE A 243 3.01 -7.86 23.61
N PHE A 244 3.21 -9.17 23.78
CA PHE A 244 2.20 -10.05 24.38
C PHE A 244 2.47 -10.40 25.85
N GLN A 245 3.72 -10.35 26.32
CA GLN A 245 4.03 -10.71 27.71
C GLN A 245 4.37 -9.49 28.56
N LEU A 246 5.05 -8.49 28.00
CA LEU A 246 5.48 -7.31 28.76
C LEU A 246 4.46 -6.17 28.70
N ALA A 247 3.90 -5.86 27.53
CA ALA A 247 2.93 -4.77 27.40
C ALA A 247 1.59 -5.08 28.09
N GLU A 248 1.18 -6.36 28.11
CA GLU A 248 -0.03 -6.84 28.78
C GLU A 248 0.25 -7.31 30.23
N GLY A 249 1.51 -7.41 30.65
CA GLY A 249 1.92 -7.89 31.97
C GLY A 249 2.45 -6.79 32.87
N GLU A 250 1.98 -6.70 34.12
CA GLU A 250 2.34 -5.65 35.10
C GLU A 250 3.82 -5.64 35.60
N LYS A 251 4.79 -6.17 34.85
CA LYS A 251 6.18 -6.36 35.31
C LYS A 251 7.22 -5.72 34.40
N TRP A 252 7.16 -4.39 34.30
CA TRP A 252 8.17 -3.55 33.65
C TRP A 252 9.57 -3.61 34.30
N LEU A 253 9.68 -3.95 35.59
CA LEU A 253 10.94 -3.85 36.34
C LEU A 253 12.00 -4.93 36.02
N CYS A 254 11.62 -6.11 35.51
CA CYS A 254 12.61 -7.19 35.29
C CYS A 254 13.36 -7.10 33.96
N PHE A 255 12.80 -6.44 32.94
CA PHE A 255 13.32 -6.55 31.58
C PHE A 255 14.48 -5.60 31.29
N LEU A 256 14.40 -4.34 31.76
CA LEU A 256 15.49 -3.36 31.63
C LEU A 256 16.77 -3.81 32.35
N CYS A 257 16.67 -4.63 33.40
CA CYS A 257 17.83 -5.12 34.13
C CYS A 257 18.50 -6.35 33.45
N SER A 258 17.79 -7.05 32.56
CA SER A 258 18.30 -8.26 31.89
C SER A 258 18.83 -7.99 30.47
N CYS A 259 18.32 -6.93 29.80
CA CYS A 259 18.83 -6.50 28.50
C CYS A 259 20.17 -5.75 28.64
N LYS A 260 21.27 -6.47 28.82
CA LYS A 260 22.60 -6.01 28.36
C LYS A 260 22.63 -6.03 26.84
N CYS A 261 21.84 -5.16 26.19
CA CYS A 261 21.89 -4.92 24.76
C CYS A 261 22.51 -3.53 24.54
N PRO A 262 23.81 -3.43 24.20
CA PRO A 262 24.51 -2.14 24.13
C PRO A 262 24.01 -1.22 23.01
N ALA A 263 23.11 -1.67 22.12
CA ALA A 263 22.58 -0.88 21.01
C ALA A 263 21.40 0.04 21.39
N LEU A 264 20.70 -0.22 22.51
CA LEU A 264 19.51 0.55 22.90
C LEU A 264 19.79 1.68 23.91
N VAL A 265 21.00 1.75 24.46
CA VAL A 265 21.39 2.75 25.47
C VAL A 265 21.93 4.05 24.83
N GLN A 266 22.13 4.10 23.51
CA GLN A 266 22.63 5.32 22.84
C GLN A 266 21.53 6.24 22.28
N VAL A 267 20.25 5.93 22.50
CA VAL A 267 19.11 6.71 21.96
C VAL A 267 18.16 7.22 23.07
N LEU A 268 18.57 7.11 24.33
CA LEU A 268 17.98 7.84 25.47
C LEU A 268 19.04 8.76 26.06
#